data_AF-A0A4U9UPL1-F1
#
_entry.id   AF-A0A4U9UPL1-F1
#
_cell.length_a   1.000
_cell.length_b   1.000
_cell.length_c   1.000
_cell.angle_alpha   90.00
_cell.angle_beta   90.00
_cell.angle_gamma   90.00
#
_symmetry.space_group_name_H-M   'P 1'
#
loop_
_entity.id
_entity.type
_entity.pdbx_description
1 polymer ?
#
loop_
_entity_poly.entity_id
_entity_poly.type
_entity_poly.pdbx_seq_one_letter_code
_entity_poly.pdbx_strand_id
1 'polypeptide(L)'
;MLACWLGKKVFGLDSQTTMLIGAGSSICGAAAVMATEPVLKADSSKVAVAVSTVVVFGTLAIFAYPWLYQLNEHFQWLPLTQETFGIYAGSTIHEVAQVVAAGHAIGPDAENAAVISKMIRVMMLAPFLLLLSGYISRQAGNAARVKNRPSPFRGSPCCLSPLPG
;
A
#
# COMPACT_ATOMS: atom_id res chain seq x y z
N MET A 1 1.02 -9.93 0.66
CA MET A 1 1.44 -11.16 -0.07
C MET A 1 0.66 -12.40 0.39
N LEU A 2 0.65 -12.76 1.68
CA LEU A 2 -0.16 -13.88 2.21
C LEU A 2 -1.68 -13.69 2.07
N ALA A 3 -2.21 -12.48 2.32
CA ALA A 3 -3.63 -12.16 2.15
C ALA A 3 -4.10 -12.28 0.69
N CYS A 4 -3.27 -11.86 -0.28
CA CYS A 4 -3.56 -12.01 -1.70
C CYS A 4 -3.59 -13.49 -2.13
N TRP A 5 -2.73 -14.33 -1.55
CA TRP A 5 -2.66 -15.76 -1.89
C TRP A 5 -3.83 -16.56 -1.31
N LEU A 6 -4.21 -16.29 -0.05
CA LEU A 6 -5.39 -16.90 0.58
C LEU A 6 -6.70 -16.41 -0.04
N GLY A 7 -6.84 -15.10 -0.30
CA GLY A 7 -8.03 -14.53 -0.92
C GLY A 7 -8.25 -15.05 -2.35
N LYS A 8 -7.20 -15.13 -3.17
CA LYS A 8 -7.34 -15.56 -4.57
C LYS A 8 -7.65 -17.05 -4.70
N LYS A 9 -7.16 -17.89 -3.77
CA LYS A 9 -7.35 -19.36 -3.80
C LYS A 9 -8.64 -19.83 -3.14
N VAL A 10 -9.20 -19.06 -2.18
CA VAL A 10 -10.43 -19.42 -1.46
C VAL A 10 -11.66 -18.63 -1.96
N PHE A 11 -11.50 -17.39 -2.43
CA PHE A 11 -12.64 -16.47 -2.66
C PHE A 11 -12.93 -16.12 -4.13
N GLY A 12 -12.14 -16.56 -5.11
CA GLY A 12 -12.42 -16.25 -6.53
C GLY A 12 -12.45 -14.74 -6.85
N LEU A 13 -11.62 -13.96 -6.16
CA LEU A 13 -11.64 -12.50 -6.21
C LEU A 13 -11.14 -11.94 -7.55
N ASP A 14 -11.88 -10.94 -8.05
CA ASP A 14 -11.56 -10.17 -9.25
C ASP A 14 -10.20 -9.46 -9.17
N SER A 15 -9.58 -9.21 -10.33
CA SER A 15 -8.26 -8.60 -10.42
C SER A 15 -8.19 -7.22 -9.77
N GLN A 16 -9.28 -6.43 -9.82
CA GLN A 16 -9.34 -5.13 -9.16
C GLN A 16 -9.29 -5.27 -7.64
N THR A 17 -10.11 -6.14 -7.05
CA THR A 17 -10.17 -6.33 -5.59
C THR A 17 -8.84 -6.83 -5.03
N THR A 18 -8.15 -7.72 -5.76
CA THR A 18 -6.82 -8.20 -5.37
C THR A 18 -5.78 -7.07 -5.35
N MET A 19 -5.85 -6.15 -6.32
CA MET A 19 -4.98 -4.97 -6.39
C MET A 19 -5.27 -3.99 -5.26
N LEU A 20 -6.55 -3.73 -4.95
CA LEU A 20 -6.97 -2.87 -3.84
C LEU A 20 -6.48 -3.41 -2.49
N ILE A 21 -6.70 -4.71 -2.23
CA ILE A 21 -6.23 -5.37 -1.00
C ILE A 21 -4.69 -5.32 -0.90
N GLY A 22 -4.00 -5.54 -2.02
CA GLY A 22 -2.53 -5.45 -2.07
C GLY A 22 -2.01 -4.04 -1.77
N ALA A 23 -2.62 -3.01 -2.35
CA ALA A 23 -2.28 -1.62 -2.08
C ALA A 23 -2.56 -1.24 -0.61
N GLY A 24 -3.74 -1.62 -0.10
CA GLY A 24 -4.11 -1.42 1.31
C GLY A 24 -3.14 -2.09 2.30
N SER A 25 -2.80 -3.35 2.06
CA SER A 25 -1.93 -4.14 2.94
C SER A 25 -0.43 -3.80 2.84
N SER A 26 0.00 -3.00 1.87
CA SER A 26 1.42 -2.64 1.72
C SER A 26 1.75 -1.27 2.30
N ILE A 27 0.76 -0.36 2.36
CA ILE A 27 0.99 1.04 2.70
C ILE A 27 0.47 1.34 4.11
N CYS A 28 -0.82 1.65 4.24
CA CYS A 28 -1.39 2.16 5.48
C CYS A 28 -2.86 1.75 5.68
N GLY A 29 -3.29 0.65 5.08
CA GLY A 29 -4.62 0.10 5.31
C GLY A 29 -5.69 0.77 4.44
N ALA A 30 -6.80 1.19 5.06
CA ALA A 30 -7.99 1.64 4.35
C ALA A 30 -7.76 2.92 3.53
N ALA A 31 -6.90 3.83 4.01
CA ALA A 31 -6.56 5.08 3.31
C ALA A 31 -5.93 4.83 1.93
N ALA A 32 -5.08 3.81 1.80
CA ALA A 32 -4.49 3.44 0.52
C ALA A 32 -5.51 2.78 -0.44
N VAL A 33 -6.50 2.06 0.11
CA VAL A 33 -7.59 1.48 -0.70
C VAL A 33 -8.43 2.59 -1.31
N MET A 34 -8.85 3.59 -0.51
CA MET A 34 -9.63 4.74 -1.01
C MET A 34 -8.84 5.59 -2.02
N ALA A 35 -7.53 5.76 -1.81
CA ALA A 35 -6.69 6.50 -2.75
C ALA A 35 -6.52 5.78 -4.11
N THR A 36 -6.61 4.45 -4.14
CA THR A 36 -6.42 3.63 -5.36
C THR A 36 -7.72 3.32 -6.11
N GLU A 37 -8.86 3.44 -5.45
CA GLU A 37 -10.20 3.31 -6.06
C GLU A 37 -10.36 4.10 -7.37
N PRO A 38 -10.18 5.44 -7.42
CA PRO A 38 -10.41 6.22 -8.63
C PRO A 38 -9.43 5.90 -9.75
N VAL A 39 -8.23 5.42 -9.41
CA VAL A 39 -7.20 5.03 -10.39
C VAL A 39 -7.56 3.71 -11.06
N LEU A 40 -8.06 2.75 -10.30
CA LEU A 40 -8.41 1.42 -10.79
C LEU A 40 -9.85 1.34 -11.34
N LYS A 41 -10.65 2.40 -11.18
CA LYS A 41 -12.09 2.44 -11.49
C LYS A 41 -12.79 1.22 -10.91
N ALA A 42 -12.48 0.93 -9.65
CA ALA A 42 -13.05 -0.20 -8.93
C ALA A 42 -14.47 0.15 -8.51
N ASP A 43 -15.37 -0.83 -8.58
CA ASP A 43 -16.73 -0.68 -8.07
C ASP A 43 -16.71 -0.49 -6.54
N SER A 44 -17.62 0.33 -6.00
CA SER A 44 -17.71 0.62 -4.57
C SER A 44 -17.94 -0.64 -3.73
N SER A 45 -18.60 -1.66 -4.29
CA SER A 45 -18.73 -2.98 -3.66
C SER A 45 -17.37 -3.66 -3.45
N LYS A 46 -16.46 -3.57 -4.44
CA LYS A 46 -15.11 -4.15 -4.36
C LYS A 46 -14.23 -3.39 -3.37
N VAL A 47 -14.37 -2.06 -3.31
CA VAL A 47 -13.68 -1.19 -2.34
C VAL A 47 -14.08 -1.58 -0.91
N ALA A 48 -15.38 -1.73 -0.65
CA ALA A 48 -15.89 -2.13 0.66
C ALA A 48 -15.38 -3.53 1.08
N VAL A 49 -15.34 -4.50 0.16
CA VAL A 49 -14.77 -5.82 0.41
C VAL A 49 -13.26 -5.74 0.71
N ALA A 50 -12.52 -4.90 0.00
CA ALA A 50 -11.09 -4.71 0.24
C ALA A 50 -10.81 -4.05 1.60
N VAL A 51 -11.57 -3.00 1.96
CA VAL A 51 -11.42 -2.33 3.25
C VAL A 51 -11.80 -3.27 4.39
N SER A 52 -12.94 -3.97 4.30
CA SER A 52 -13.39 -4.89 5.34
C SER A 52 -12.40 -6.02 5.61
N THR A 53 -11.82 -6.63 4.57
CA THR A 53 -10.79 -7.67 4.74
C THR A 53 -9.53 -7.15 5.43
N VAL A 54 -9.06 -5.94 5.09
CA VAL A 54 -7.92 -5.29 5.76
C VAL A 54 -8.23 -4.99 7.23
N VAL A 55 -9.42 -4.47 7.51
CA VAL A 55 -9.87 -4.15 8.88
C VAL A 55 -10.01 -5.42 9.72
N VAL A 56 -10.59 -6.49 9.18
CA VAL A 56 -10.72 -7.79 9.88
C VAL A 56 -9.34 -8.35 10.22
N PHE A 57 -8.39 -8.33 9.28
CA PHE A 57 -7.02 -8.79 9.54
C PHE A 57 -6.33 -7.95 10.62
N GLY A 58 -6.51 -6.63 10.57
CA GLY A 58 -5.98 -5.73 11.59
C GLY A 58 -6.63 -5.91 12.96
N THR A 59 -7.92 -6.23 12.99
CA THR A 59 -8.65 -6.50 14.24
C THR A 59 -8.19 -7.82 14.86
N LEU A 60 -7.97 -8.86 14.05
CA LEU A 60 -7.36 -10.10 14.51
C LEU A 60 -5.95 -9.86 15.06
N ALA A 61 -5.18 -8.95 14.46
CA ALA A 61 -3.86 -8.57 14.96
C ALA A 61 -3.92 -7.91 16.34
N ILE A 62 -4.95 -7.11 16.66
CA ILE A 62 -5.11 -6.53 18.01
C ILE A 62 -5.12 -7.59 19.09
N PHE A 63 -5.77 -8.74 18.85
CA PHE A 63 -5.83 -9.83 19.83
C PHE A 63 -4.63 -10.77 19.71
N ALA A 64 -4.15 -11.03 18.50
CA ALA A 64 -3.04 -11.94 18.27
C ALA A 64 -1.72 -11.41 18.84
N TYR A 65 -1.44 -10.10 18.74
CA TYR A 65 -0.16 -9.51 19.18
C TYR A 65 0.05 -9.58 20.70
N PRO A 66 -0.89 -9.12 21.55
CA PRO A 66 -0.76 -9.26 23.01
C PRO A 66 -0.73 -10.72 23.44
N TRP A 67 -1.51 -11.59 22.79
CA TRP A 67 -1.47 -13.03 23.05
C TRP A 67 -0.11 -13.65 22.72
N LEU A 68 0.50 -13.28 21.59
CA LEU A 68 1.84 -13.71 21.23
C LEU A 68 2.88 -13.23 22.25
N TYR A 69 2.77 -11.98 22.71
CA TYR A 69 3.66 -11.42 23.71
C TYR A 69 3.55 -12.18 25.05
N GLN A 70 2.33 -12.42 25.52
CA GLN A 70 2.09 -13.19 26.75
C GLN A 70 2.60 -14.62 26.66
N LEU A 71 2.41 -15.29 25.53
CA LEU A 71 2.97 -16.64 25.29
C LEU A 71 4.50 -16.62 25.31
N ASN A 72 5.12 -15.59 24.74
CA ASN A 72 6.58 -15.47 24.70
C ASN A 72 7.17 -15.15 26.08
N GLU A 73 6.49 -14.34 26.90
CA GLU A 73 6.83 -14.16 28.31
C GLU A 73 6.75 -15.48 29.09
N HIS A 74 5.70 -16.27 28.85
CA HIS A 74 5.48 -17.54 29.56
C HIS A 74 6.52 -18.61 29.20
N PHE A 75 6.95 -18.66 27.93
CA PHE A 75 7.90 -19.67 27.44
C PHE A 75 9.37 -19.19 27.42
N GLN A 76 9.63 -17.88 27.63
CA GLN A 76 10.96 -17.25 27.62
C GLN A 76 11.81 -17.61 26.38
N TRP A 77 11.20 -17.71 25.19
CA TRP A 77 11.92 -18.11 23.97
C TRP A 77 12.80 -16.99 23.41
N LEU A 78 12.42 -15.73 23.63
CA LEU A 78 13.17 -14.58 23.14
C LEU A 78 13.12 -13.44 24.16
N PRO A 79 14.25 -12.79 24.48
CA PRO A 79 14.27 -11.58 25.30
C PRO A 79 13.71 -10.40 24.49
N LEU A 80 12.39 -10.32 24.39
CA LEU A 80 11.68 -9.22 23.73
C LEU A 80 11.27 -8.19 24.77
N THR A 81 11.85 -7.00 24.67
CA THR A 81 11.40 -5.84 25.45
C THR A 81 10.07 -5.33 24.90
N GLN A 82 9.27 -4.67 25.76
CA GLN A 82 8.03 -4.00 25.36
C GLN A 82 8.27 -3.05 24.18
N GLU A 83 9.37 -2.31 24.19
CA GLU A 83 9.75 -1.37 23.14
C GLU A 83 9.97 -2.07 21.78
N THR A 84 10.71 -3.18 21.77
CA THR A 84 10.99 -3.95 20.54
C THR A 84 9.71 -4.54 19.95
N PHE A 85 8.83 -5.05 20.82
CA PHE A 85 7.55 -5.58 20.40
C PHE A 85 6.60 -4.47 19.92
N GLY A 86 6.66 -3.30 20.55
CA GLY A 86 5.98 -2.10 20.10
C GLY A 86 6.40 -1.69 18.69
N ILE A 87 7.71 -1.60 18.42
CA ILE A 87 8.23 -1.31 17.07
C ILE A 87 7.71 -2.34 16.05
N TYR A 88 7.71 -3.62 16.42
CA TYR A 88 7.21 -4.70 15.58
C TYR A 88 5.71 -4.54 15.28
N ALA A 89 4.87 -4.29 16.30
CA ALA A 89 3.44 -4.01 16.14
C ALA A 89 3.19 -2.78 15.27
N GLY A 90 3.92 -1.67 15.50
CA GLY A 90 3.85 -0.45 14.69
C GLY A 90 4.23 -0.64 13.23
N SER A 91 5.18 -1.53 12.96
CA SER A 91 5.61 -1.84 11.60
C SER A 91 4.62 -2.73 10.81
N THR A 92 3.76 -3.48 11.49
CA THR A 92 2.94 -4.55 10.90
C THR A 92 1.45 -4.25 10.89
N ILE A 93 0.92 -3.59 11.93
CA ILE A 93 -0.49 -3.24 12.02
C ILE A 93 -0.78 -2.10 11.04
N HIS A 94 -1.90 -2.23 10.31
CA HIS A 94 -2.20 -1.37 9.17
C HIS A 94 -2.85 -0.04 9.57
N GLU A 95 -3.56 0.00 10.70
CA GLU A 95 -4.29 1.18 11.18
C GLU A 95 -3.71 1.72 12.49
N VAL A 96 -3.78 3.03 12.68
CA VAL A 96 -3.25 3.71 13.88
C VAL A 96 -4.08 3.35 15.12
N ALA A 97 -5.41 3.37 15.02
CA ALA A 97 -6.27 3.01 16.16
C ALA A 97 -6.01 1.57 16.66
N GLN A 98 -5.74 0.64 15.73
CA GLN A 98 -5.44 -0.74 16.05
C GLN A 98 -4.06 -0.89 16.71
N VAL A 99 -3.06 -0.10 16.28
CA VAL A 99 -1.72 -0.15 16.89
C VAL A 99 -1.73 0.36 18.31
N VAL A 100 -2.49 1.43 18.58
CA VAL A 100 -2.67 1.99 19.92
C VAL A 100 -3.33 0.95 20.81
N ALA A 101 -4.43 0.33 20.37
CA ALA A 101 -5.12 -0.70 21.14
C ALA A 101 -4.22 -1.91 21.46
N ALA A 102 -3.46 -2.41 20.48
CA ALA A 102 -2.55 -3.54 20.67
C ALA A 102 -1.38 -3.19 21.60
N GLY A 103 -0.77 -2.01 21.43
CA GLY A 103 0.32 -1.54 22.29
C GLY A 103 -0.14 -1.31 23.73
N HIS A 104 -1.30 -0.69 23.91
CA HIS A 104 -1.90 -0.45 25.22
C HIS A 104 -2.17 -1.75 25.99
N ALA A 105 -2.58 -2.81 25.29
CA ALA A 105 -2.81 -4.14 25.88
C ALA A 105 -1.52 -4.83 26.36
N ILE A 106 -0.35 -4.39 25.90
CA ILE A 106 0.97 -4.94 26.28
C ILE A 106 1.62 -4.10 27.37
N GLY A 107 1.62 -2.77 27.19
CA GLY A 107 2.19 -1.84 28.15
C GLY A 107 2.49 -0.47 27.55
N PRO A 108 2.70 0.55 28.40
CA PRO A 108 2.89 1.94 27.97
C PRO A 108 4.14 2.13 27.09
N ASP A 109 5.23 1.40 27.34
CA ASP A 109 6.44 1.49 26.51
C ASP A 109 6.23 0.86 25.13
N ALA A 110 5.47 -0.23 25.05
CA ALA A 110 5.08 -0.84 23.78
C ALA A 110 4.15 0.06 22.96
N GLU A 111 3.18 0.70 23.62
CA GLU A 111 2.27 1.67 23.00
C GLU A 111 3.04 2.83 22.37
N ASN A 112 3.91 3.48 23.15
CA ASN A 112 4.71 4.61 22.67
C ASN A 112 5.58 4.20 21.47
N ALA A 113 6.33 3.11 21.58
CA ALA A 113 7.20 2.63 20.52
C ALA A 113 6.42 2.25 19.24
N ALA A 114 5.24 1.63 19.40
CA ALA A 114 4.38 1.24 18.29
C ALA A 114 3.80 2.44 17.54
N VAL A 115 3.29 3.44 18.28
CA VAL A 115 2.75 4.67 17.70
C VAL A 115 3.85 5.46 17.00
N ILE A 116 5.02 5.61 17.62
CA ILE A 116 6.17 6.30 17.02
C ILE A 116 6.58 5.63 15.70
N SER A 117 6.80 4.30 15.70
CA SER A 117 7.14 3.54 14.49
C SER A 117 6.09 3.70 13.39
N LYS A 118 4.80 3.64 13.76
CA LYS A 118 3.68 3.80 12.83
C LYS A 118 3.65 5.20 12.21
N MET A 119 3.83 6.25 13.02
CA MET A 119 3.84 7.64 12.55
C MET A 119 5.04 7.94 11.66
N ILE A 120 6.23 7.40 11.98
CA ILE A 120 7.41 7.50 11.11
C ILE A 120 7.11 6.92 9.73
N ARG A 121 6.45 5.76 9.66
CA ARG A 121 6.09 5.12 8.39
C ARG A 121 5.07 5.94 7.59
N VAL A 122 4.11 6.57 8.26
CA VAL A 122 3.15 7.50 7.64
C VAL A 122 3.89 8.74 7.11
N MET A 123 4.81 9.31 7.87
CA MET A 123 5.63 10.45 7.42
C MET A 123 6.56 10.07 6.26
N MET A 124 7.09 8.84 6.24
CA MET A 124 7.93 8.32 5.16
C MET A 124 7.18 8.09 3.84
N LEU A 125 5.84 8.14 3.80
CA LEU A 125 5.10 8.12 2.53
C LEU A 125 5.38 9.36 1.68
N ALA A 126 5.47 10.54 2.29
CA ALA A 126 5.75 11.78 1.59
C ALA A 126 7.12 11.74 0.85
N PRO A 127 8.26 11.41 1.49
CA PRO A 127 9.53 11.31 0.79
C PRO A 127 9.57 10.16 -0.21
N PHE A 128 8.89 9.03 0.04
CA PHE A 128 8.79 7.94 -0.94
C PHE A 128 8.07 8.38 -2.22
N LEU A 129 6.95 9.10 -2.11
CA LEU A 129 6.22 9.65 -3.26
C LEU A 129 7.03 10.71 -4.02
N LEU A 130 7.77 11.56 -3.30
CA LEU A 130 8.66 12.56 -3.92
C LEU A 130 9.81 11.92 -4.69
N LEU A 131 10.43 10.88 -4.12
CA LEU A 131 11.49 10.11 -4.80
C LEU A 131 10.96 9.36 -6.02
N LEU A 132 9.80 8.73 -5.90
CA LEU A 132 9.15 8.04 -7.02
C LEU A 132 8.77 9.02 -8.14
N SER A 133 8.20 10.19 -7.78
CA SER A 133 7.91 11.27 -8.73
C SER A 133 9.18 11.78 -9.41
N GLY A 134 10.27 11.98 -8.67
CA GLY A 134 11.56 12.37 -9.24
C GLY A 134 12.15 11.30 -10.17
N TYR A 135 12.05 10.03 -9.82
CA TYR A 135 12.55 8.91 -10.63
C TYR A 135 11.73 8.73 -11.92
N ILE A 136 10.40 8.82 -11.83
CA ILE A 136 9.50 8.79 -12.99
C ILE A 136 9.71 10.04 -13.84
N SER A 137 9.86 11.23 -13.26
CA SER A 137 10.13 12.47 -14.01
C SER A 137 11.47 12.41 -14.76
N ARG A 138 12.47 11.70 -14.24
CA ARG A 138 13.74 11.45 -14.93
C ARG A 138 13.59 10.48 -16.11
N GLN A 139 12.73 9.47 -15.99
CA GLN A 139 12.39 8.58 -17.12
C GLN A 139 11.45 9.24 -18.14
N ALA A 140 10.52 10.08 -17.68
CA ALA A 140 9.63 10.88 -18.50
C ALA A 140 10.39 11.99 -19.23
N GLY A 141 11.51 12.49 -18.70
CA GLY A 141 12.45 13.34 -19.44
C GLY A 141 13.07 12.63 -20.64
N ASN A 142 13.33 11.32 -20.56
CA ASN A 142 13.75 10.51 -21.70
C ASN A 142 12.59 10.16 -22.65
N ALA A 143 11.38 9.92 -22.14
CA ALA A 143 10.20 9.65 -22.98
C ALA A 143 9.66 10.92 -23.69
N ALA A 144 9.72 12.08 -23.06
CA ALA A 144 9.36 13.37 -23.64
C ALA A 144 10.37 13.81 -24.72
N ARG A 145 11.67 13.45 -24.57
CA ARG A 145 12.68 13.66 -25.61
C ARG A 145 12.46 12.78 -26.84
N VAL A 146 11.87 11.59 -26.68
CA VAL A 146 11.45 10.72 -27.79
C VAL A 146 10.19 11.23 -28.49
N LYS A 147 9.23 11.80 -27.76
CA LYS A 147 8.02 12.40 -28.35
C LYS A 147 8.28 13.72 -29.10
N ASN A 148 9.36 14.43 -28.75
CA ASN A 148 9.74 15.70 -29.39
C ASN A 148 10.76 15.55 -30.52
N ARG A 149 11.00 14.34 -31.02
CA ARG A 149 11.70 14.16 -32.31
C ARG A 149 10.68 14.46 -33.41
N PRO A 150 10.88 15.50 -34.25
CA PRO A 150 10.01 15.68 -35.41
C PRO A 150 10.11 14.40 -36.25
N SER A 151 8.99 13.69 -36.40
CA SER A 151 8.91 12.53 -37.28
C SER A 151 9.17 13.01 -38.72
N PRO A 152 10.18 12.49 -39.45
CA PRO A 152 10.50 12.96 -40.79
C PRO A 152 9.46 12.55 -41.85
N PHE A 153 8.43 11.79 -41.49
CA PHE A 153 7.49 11.16 -42.41
C PHE A 153 6.06 11.62 -42.18
N ARG A 154 5.78 12.88 -42.50
CA ARG A 154 4.41 13.33 -42.82
C ARG A 154 4.48 14.41 -43.90
N GLY A 155 4.75 13.97 -45.13
CA GLY A 155 4.88 14.85 -46.28
C GLY A 155 4.80 14.09 -47.59
N SER A 156 3.63 13.54 -47.89
CA SER A 156 3.28 13.20 -49.27
C SER A 156 1.76 13.34 -49.47
N PRO A 157 1.26 14.51 -49.87
CA PRO A 157 0.08 14.55 -50.72
C PRO A 157 0.56 14.17 -52.12
N CYS A 158 0.30 12.91 -52.49
CA CYS A 158 0.28 12.51 -53.88
C CYS A 158 -0.77 13.36 -54.63
N CYS A 159 -0.34 13.91 -55.77
CA CYS A 159 -1.16 14.18 -56.94
C CYS A 159 -2.27 15.25 -56.84
N LEU A 160 -1.88 16.52 -57.03
CA LEU A 160 -2.65 17.41 -57.89
C LEU A 160 -1.72 17.95 -58.99
N SER A 161 -1.75 17.29 -60.15
CA SER A 161 -1.24 17.84 -61.40
C SER A 161 -2.26 18.83 -61.98
N PRO A 162 -1.83 19.94 -62.61
CA PRO A 162 -2.70 20.84 -63.35
C PRO A 162 -2.95 20.30 -64.76
N LEU A 163 -4.19 20.37 -65.25
CA LEU A 163 -4.47 20.23 -66.69
C LEU A 163 -5.34 21.41 -67.15
N PRO A 164 -4.97 22.06 -68.28
CA PRO A 164 -5.72 23.14 -68.90
C PRO A 164 -6.75 22.59 -69.90
N GLY A 165 -7.85 23.33 -70.08
CA GLY A 165 -8.89 23.08 -71.08
C GLY A 165 -10.01 24.11 -70.94
#